data_AF-A0A8S2WCI3-F1
#
_entry.id   AF-A0A8S2WCI3-F1
#
_cell.length_a   1.000
_cell.length_b   1.000
_cell.length_c   1.000
_cell.angle_alpha   90.00
_cell.angle_beta   90.00
_cell.angle_gamma   90.00
#
_symmetry.space_group_name_H-M   'P 1'
#
loop_
_entity.id
_entity.type
_entity.pdbx_description
1 polymer ?
#
loop_
_entity_poly.entity_id
_entity_poly.type
_entity_poly.pdbx_seq_one_letter_code
_entity_poly.pdbx_strand_id
1 'polypeptide(L)'
;MYNTLPLYHSLGGWVCVTYSLLGGCTTVLRKKFSATNFWKDCIKYKCTGFSYVGELCRFLLAQPLSDNDRKHSIRFCAGNGLRQNIWTPFVERFNISQIYEFYAATESNAYFFNLDSHPGACGFYSVAFPSLLGSILVKFDPDTMEPL
;
A
#
# COMPACT_ATOMS: atom_id res chain seq x y z
N MET A 1 5.78 11.81 -3.11
CA MET A 1 5.30 10.75 -2.20
C MET A 1 5.35 11.24 -0.76
N TYR A 2 4.31 11.02 0.04
CA TYR A 2 4.33 11.28 1.48
C TYR A 2 4.69 10.01 2.24
N ASN A 3 5.61 10.12 3.19
CA ASN A 3 6.13 8.98 3.93
C ASN A 3 6.20 9.27 5.43
N THR A 4 5.44 8.52 6.19
CA THR A 4 5.48 8.52 7.66
C THR A 4 6.04 7.22 8.22
N LEU A 5 6.57 6.34 7.36
CA LEU A 5 7.06 5.02 7.72
C LEU A 5 8.58 5.03 7.94
N PRO A 6 9.12 4.12 8.76
CA PRO A 6 10.56 4.06 9.00
C PRO A 6 11.34 3.73 7.72
N LEU A 7 12.39 4.51 7.44
CA LEU A 7 13.22 4.34 6.25
C LEU A 7 14.05 3.06 6.25
N TYR A 8 14.29 2.47 7.42
CA TYR A 8 14.97 1.18 7.56
C TYR A 8 14.06 -0.02 7.29
N HIS A 9 12.77 0.19 7.00
CA HIS A 9 11.82 -0.86 6.65
C HIS A 9 11.45 -0.78 5.16
N SER A 10 11.09 -1.91 4.55
CA SER A 10 10.81 -2.03 3.10
C SER A 10 9.81 -1.00 2.57
N LEU A 11 8.67 -0.80 3.24
CA LEU A 11 7.67 0.18 2.83
C LEU A 11 8.18 1.64 2.82
N GLY A 12 8.91 2.02 3.87
CA GLY A 12 9.37 3.39 4.04
C GLY A 12 10.60 3.68 3.18
N GLY A 13 11.60 2.82 3.23
CA GLY A 13 12.83 2.97 2.46
C GLY A 13 12.64 2.56 1.01
N TRP A 14 12.33 1.29 0.77
CA TRP A 14 12.31 0.75 -0.58
C TRP A 14 11.10 1.23 -1.40
N VAL A 15 9.87 0.96 -0.95
CA VAL A 15 8.67 1.29 -1.74
C VAL A 15 8.52 2.80 -1.93
N CYS A 16 8.65 3.60 -0.87
CA CYS A 16 8.41 5.04 -0.96
C CYS A 16 9.57 5.81 -1.60
N VAL A 17 10.79 5.62 -1.09
CA VAL A 17 11.96 6.41 -1.52
C VAL A 17 12.48 5.92 -2.87
N THR A 18 12.63 4.61 -3.09
CA THR A 18 13.12 4.11 -4.39
C THR A 18 12.15 4.44 -5.52
N TYR A 19 10.84 4.32 -5.32
CA TYR A 19 9.86 4.75 -6.33
C TYR A 19 10.01 6.23 -6.68
N SER A 20 10.21 7.08 -5.67
CA SER A 20 10.40 8.51 -5.91
C SER A 20 11.73 8.81 -6.60
N LEU A 21 12.81 8.13 -6.23
CA LEU A 21 14.12 8.29 -6.86
C LEU A 21 14.09 7.86 -8.34
N LEU A 22 13.54 6.68 -8.63
CA LEU A 22 13.44 6.16 -10.01
C LEU A 22 12.51 7.01 -10.87
N GLY A 23 11.43 7.55 -10.28
CA GLY A 23 10.47 8.39 -10.97
C GLY A 23 10.83 9.89 -11.02
N GLY A 24 12.02 10.30 -10.53
CA GLY A 24 12.40 11.71 -10.47
C GLY A 24 11.46 12.58 -9.62
N CYS A 25 10.79 11.97 -8.64
CA CYS A 25 9.78 12.59 -7.79
C CYS A 25 10.33 12.98 -6.41
N THR A 26 9.65 13.91 -5.73
CA THR A 26 9.99 14.31 -4.36
C THR A 26 9.37 13.37 -3.32
N THR A 27 10.17 12.96 -2.33
CA THR A 27 9.67 12.32 -1.09
C THR A 27 9.58 13.34 0.03
N VAL A 28 8.39 13.48 0.61
CA VAL A 28 8.16 14.27 1.83
C VAL A 28 8.20 13.32 3.02
N LEU A 29 9.26 13.44 3.82
CA LEU A 29 9.48 12.60 4.99
C LEU A 29 8.90 13.27 6.24
N ARG A 30 8.18 12.48 7.03
CA ARG A 30 7.76 12.90 8.37
C ARG A 30 8.23 11.90 9.41
N LYS A 31 8.97 12.39 10.41
CA LYS A 31 9.59 11.58 11.46
C LYS A 31 8.59 10.75 12.28
N LYS A 32 7.37 11.26 12.49
CA LYS A 32 6.33 10.58 13.27
C LYS A 32 4.97 10.75 12.61
N PHE A 33 4.22 9.66 12.48
CA PHE A 33 2.85 9.69 12.01
C PHE A 33 1.95 10.55 12.93
N SER A 34 1.04 11.30 12.33
CA SER A 34 0.00 12.07 13.04
C SER A 34 -1.25 12.10 12.16
N ALA A 35 -2.31 11.44 12.63
CA ALA A 35 -3.55 11.33 11.89
C ALA A 35 -4.22 12.71 11.63
N THR A 36 -4.16 13.62 12.62
CA THR A 36 -4.75 14.96 12.54
C THR A 36 -4.05 15.92 11.57
N ASN A 37 -2.78 15.66 11.26
CA ASN A 37 -1.98 16.48 10.36
C ASN A 37 -1.71 15.82 9.01
N PHE A 38 -2.03 14.54 8.85
CA PHE A 38 -1.72 13.76 7.66
C PHE A 38 -2.20 14.46 6.38
N TRP A 39 -3.49 14.78 6.31
CA TRP A 39 -4.07 15.44 5.13
C TRP A 39 -3.59 16.88 4.96
N LYS A 40 -3.36 17.60 6.06
CA LYS A 40 -2.80 18.97 6.02
C LYS A 40 -1.40 18.98 5.40
N ASP A 41 -0.56 18.01 5.75
CA ASP A 41 0.76 17.86 5.17
C ASP A 41 0.68 17.47 3.70
N CYS A 42 -0.17 16.50 3.34
CA CYS A 42 -0.40 16.11 1.95
C CYS A 42 -0.84 17.30 1.07
N ILE A 43 -1.71 18.18 1.59
CA ILE A 43 -2.14 19.41 0.91
C ILE A 43 -0.98 20.39 0.80
N LYS A 44 -0.33 20.71 1.93
CA LYS A 44 0.76 21.70 2.00
C LYS A 44 1.90 21.39 1.03
N TYR A 45 2.30 20.13 0.97
CA TYR A 45 3.41 19.67 0.13
C TYR A 45 2.97 19.11 -1.23
N LYS A 46 1.68 19.25 -1.59
CA LYS A 46 1.11 18.81 -2.86
C LYS A 46 1.44 17.34 -3.18
N CYS A 47 1.35 16.48 -2.16
CA CYS A 47 1.61 15.06 -2.32
C CYS A 47 0.56 14.43 -3.24
N THR A 48 1.02 13.55 -4.15
CA THR A 48 0.17 12.83 -5.11
C THR A 48 0.06 11.34 -4.80
N GLY A 49 0.87 10.82 -3.88
CA GLY A 49 0.74 9.48 -3.35
C GLY A 49 1.42 9.34 -2.01
N PHE A 50 1.12 8.28 -1.29
CA PHE A 50 1.73 7.97 0.00
C PHE A 50 1.95 6.48 0.20
N SER A 51 2.88 6.14 1.11
CA SER A 51 3.09 4.75 1.54
C SER A 51 2.39 4.49 2.87
N TYR A 52 1.85 3.29 3.05
CA TYR A 52 1.08 2.95 4.25
C TYR A 52 1.31 1.52 4.75
N VAL A 53 0.92 1.30 6.01
CA VAL A 53 0.60 -0.01 6.59
C VAL A 53 -0.88 0.01 6.96
N GLY A 54 -1.59 -1.11 6.88
CA GLY A 54 -3.06 -1.14 7.04
C GLY A 54 -3.63 -0.37 8.23
N GLU A 55 -2.93 -0.40 9.36
CA GLU A 55 -3.31 0.31 10.59
C GLU A 55 -3.30 1.84 10.44
N LEU A 56 -2.41 2.38 9.59
CA LEU A 56 -2.38 3.81 9.25
C LEU A 56 -3.71 4.24 8.62
N CYS A 57 -4.21 3.49 7.63
CA CYS A 57 -5.49 3.79 6.99
C CYS A 57 -6.66 3.71 7.98
N ARG A 58 -6.61 2.75 8.93
CA ARG A 58 -7.59 2.67 10.01
C ARG A 58 -7.59 3.92 10.89
N PHE A 59 -6.41 4.42 11.28
CA PHE A 59 -6.30 5.64 12.08
C PHE A 59 -6.81 6.89 11.34
N LEU A 60 -6.55 6.99 10.04
CA LEU A 60 -7.07 8.07 9.21
C LEU A 60 -8.60 8.00 9.10
N LEU A 61 -9.15 6.82 8.82
CA LEU A 61 -10.60 6.62 8.73
C LEU A 61 -11.31 6.88 10.05
N ALA A 62 -10.65 6.64 11.19
CA ALA A 62 -11.18 6.91 12.52
C ALA A 62 -11.15 8.41 12.92
N GLN A 63 -10.51 9.29 12.15
CA GLN A 63 -10.55 10.72 12.45
C GLN A 63 -11.96 11.29 12.23
N PRO A 64 -12.37 12.33 12.97
CA PRO A 64 -13.59 13.08 12.65
C PRO A 64 -13.57 13.55 11.19
N LEU A 65 -14.75 13.69 10.59
CA LEU A 65 -14.88 14.26 9.24
C LEU A 65 -14.20 15.62 9.17
N SER A 66 -13.51 15.89 8.08
CA SER A 66 -12.77 17.13 7.89
C SER A 66 -12.93 17.63 6.47
N ASP A 67 -12.98 18.96 6.30
CA ASP A 67 -12.92 19.56 4.98
C ASP A 67 -11.65 19.19 4.21
N ASN A 68 -10.60 18.73 4.89
CA ASN A 68 -9.35 18.30 4.26
C ASN A 68 -9.43 16.89 3.66
N ASP A 69 -10.47 16.11 3.95
CA ASP A 69 -10.60 14.71 3.55
C ASP A 69 -10.50 14.52 2.03
N ARG A 70 -10.86 15.53 1.23
CA ARG A 70 -10.77 15.48 -0.24
C ARG A 70 -10.03 16.65 -0.88
N LYS A 71 -9.46 17.56 -0.10
CA LYS A 71 -8.73 18.75 -0.62
C LYS A 71 -7.31 18.42 -1.10
N HIS A 72 -6.82 17.22 -0.79
CA HIS A 72 -5.48 16.77 -1.19
C HIS A 72 -5.44 16.30 -2.65
N SER A 73 -4.23 16.22 -3.22
CA SER A 73 -4.01 15.74 -4.60
C SER A 73 -3.58 14.27 -4.69
N ILE A 74 -3.79 13.49 -3.62
CA ILE A 74 -3.48 12.05 -3.60
C ILE A 74 -4.33 11.32 -4.64
N ARG A 75 -3.65 10.62 -5.55
CA ARG A 75 -4.24 9.76 -6.60
C ARG A 75 -4.02 8.27 -6.33
N PHE A 76 -2.99 7.92 -5.57
CA PHE A 76 -2.73 6.52 -5.20
C PHE A 76 -2.09 6.38 -3.82
N CYS A 77 -2.23 5.21 -3.22
CA CYS A 77 -1.37 4.79 -2.11
C CYS A 77 -0.79 3.40 -2.37
N ALA A 78 0.38 3.14 -1.79
CA ALA A 78 1.09 1.87 -1.94
C ALA A 78 1.46 1.31 -0.57
N GLY A 79 1.12 0.06 -0.29
CA GLY A 79 1.32 -0.49 1.04
C GLY A 79 0.97 -1.96 1.15
N ASN A 80 0.57 -2.35 2.35
CA ASN A 80 0.11 -3.70 2.63
C ASN A 80 -0.86 -3.73 3.82
N GLY A 81 -1.72 -4.76 3.84
CA GLY A 81 -2.57 -5.09 4.97
C GLY A 81 -3.82 -4.22 5.13
N LEU A 82 -4.29 -3.55 4.07
CA LEU A 82 -5.57 -2.84 4.12
C LEU A 82 -6.71 -3.85 4.15
N ARG A 83 -7.33 -3.97 5.33
CA ARG A 83 -8.46 -4.89 5.53
C ARG A 83 -9.62 -4.53 4.61
N GLN A 84 -10.28 -5.55 4.05
CA GLN A 84 -11.40 -5.39 3.11
C GLN A 84 -12.52 -4.49 3.67
N ASN A 85 -12.83 -4.59 4.97
CA ASN A 85 -13.84 -3.75 5.62
C ASN A 85 -13.43 -2.29 5.86
N ILE A 86 -12.14 -1.96 5.73
CA ILE A 86 -11.61 -0.58 5.80
C ILE A 86 -11.45 0.00 4.39
N TRP A 87 -11.15 -0.84 3.40
CA TRP A 87 -10.83 -0.43 2.03
C TRP A 87 -11.92 0.45 1.40
N THR A 88 -13.15 -0.06 1.32
CA THR A 88 -14.25 0.66 0.66
C THR A 88 -14.55 1.99 1.36
N PRO A 89 -14.76 2.04 2.69
CA PRO A 89 -14.95 3.33 3.38
C PRO A 89 -13.79 4.30 3.23
N PHE A 90 -12.55 3.79 3.14
CA PHE A 90 -11.35 4.61 2.98
C PHE A 90 -11.30 5.29 1.60
N VAL A 91 -11.52 4.51 0.53
CA VAL A 91 -11.62 5.02 -0.84
C VAL A 91 -12.78 6.01 -0.96
N GLU A 92 -13.94 5.64 -0.44
CA GLU A 92 -15.14 6.48 -0.47
C GLU A 92 -14.86 7.81 0.21
N ARG A 93 -14.30 7.83 1.42
CA ARG A 93 -14.07 9.07 2.19
C ARG A 93 -13.00 9.98 1.56
N PHE A 94 -11.85 9.40 1.20
CA PHE A 94 -10.67 10.18 0.81
C PHE A 94 -10.49 10.33 -0.71
N ASN A 95 -11.38 9.74 -1.52
CA ASN A 95 -11.33 9.84 -2.98
C ASN A 95 -10.02 9.35 -3.60
N ILE A 96 -9.49 8.24 -3.10
CA ILE A 96 -8.22 7.66 -3.59
C ILE A 96 -8.52 6.69 -4.72
N SER A 97 -8.06 7.00 -5.92
CA SER A 97 -8.40 6.23 -7.12
C SER A 97 -7.76 4.86 -7.14
N GLN A 98 -6.49 4.74 -6.73
CA GLN A 98 -5.73 3.48 -6.81
C GLN A 98 -5.08 3.12 -5.48
N ILE A 99 -5.17 1.85 -5.10
CA ILE A 99 -4.48 1.29 -3.94
C ILE A 99 -3.68 0.09 -4.42
N TYR A 100 -2.35 0.22 -4.37
CA TYR A 100 -1.42 -0.83 -4.72
C TYR A 100 -0.99 -1.58 -3.47
N GLU A 101 -1.18 -2.89 -3.45
CA GLU A 101 -0.64 -3.73 -2.39
C GLU A 101 0.40 -4.71 -2.92
N PHE A 102 1.43 -4.93 -2.11
CA PHE A 102 2.32 -6.07 -2.29
C PHE A 102 2.23 -6.96 -1.06
N TYR A 103 2.21 -8.26 -1.30
CA TYR A 103 2.20 -9.28 -0.28
C TYR A 103 3.49 -10.10 -0.41
N ALA A 104 4.38 -9.93 0.56
CA ALA A 104 5.67 -10.60 0.61
C ALA A 104 6.15 -10.67 2.07
N ALA A 105 7.06 -11.60 2.34
CA ALA A 105 7.77 -11.67 3.61
C ALA A 105 9.28 -11.77 3.34
N THR A 106 10.10 -11.28 4.27
CA THR A 106 11.56 -11.36 4.19
C THR A 106 12.08 -12.80 4.12
N GLU A 107 11.32 -13.72 4.70
CA GLU A 107 11.58 -15.16 4.76
C GLU A 107 10.93 -15.92 3.59
N SER A 108 10.15 -15.24 2.74
CA SER A 108 9.45 -15.87 1.62
C SER A 108 10.17 -15.66 0.30
N ASN A 109 10.19 -16.71 -0.51
CA ASN A 109 10.68 -16.66 -1.89
C ASN A 109 9.58 -16.25 -2.88
N ALA A 110 8.37 -15.98 -2.40
CA ALA A 110 7.23 -15.61 -3.21
C ALA A 110 6.73 -14.21 -2.85
N TYR A 111 6.26 -13.49 -3.85
CA TYR A 111 5.66 -12.18 -3.70
C TYR A 111 4.47 -12.05 -4.65
N PHE A 112 3.46 -11.31 -4.22
CA PHE A 112 2.25 -11.06 -4.97
C PHE A 112 1.97 -9.56 -5.01
N PHE A 113 1.34 -9.11 -6.09
CA PHE A 113 0.95 -7.73 -6.25
C PHE A 113 -0.53 -7.62 -6.60
N ASN A 114 -1.24 -6.79 -5.84
CA ASN A 114 -2.57 -6.29 -6.16
C ASN A 114 -2.39 -4.95 -6.89
N LEU A 115 -2.36 -5.01 -8.22
CA LEU A 115 -2.12 -3.85 -9.08
C LEU A 115 -3.41 -3.24 -9.64
N ASP A 116 -4.49 -4.00 -9.66
CA ASP A 116 -5.81 -3.58 -10.14
C ASP A 116 -6.69 -2.97 -9.02
N SER A 117 -6.14 -2.83 -7.80
CA SER A 117 -6.84 -2.28 -6.64
C SER A 117 -8.06 -3.11 -6.21
N HIS A 118 -8.00 -4.44 -6.38
CA HIS A 118 -9.09 -5.33 -6.00
C HIS A 118 -9.20 -5.45 -4.47
N PRO A 119 -10.31 -5.02 -3.83
CA PRO A 119 -10.42 -5.05 -2.37
C PRO A 119 -10.24 -6.46 -1.79
N GLY A 120 -9.30 -6.61 -0.85
CA GLY A 120 -9.05 -7.88 -0.17
C GLY A 120 -8.20 -8.90 -0.95
N ALA A 121 -7.77 -8.60 -2.17
CA ALA A 121 -6.85 -9.47 -2.89
C ALA A 121 -5.41 -9.33 -2.37
N CYS A 122 -4.74 -10.46 -2.17
CA CYS A 122 -3.29 -10.50 -1.92
C CYS A 122 -2.46 -10.33 -3.21
N GLY A 123 -3.12 -10.21 -4.36
CA GLY A 123 -2.50 -10.17 -5.70
C GLY A 123 -2.88 -11.40 -6.53
N PHE A 124 -2.20 -11.60 -7.66
CA PHE A 124 -2.50 -12.68 -8.59
C PHE A 124 -1.24 -13.36 -9.14
N TYR A 125 -1.36 -14.62 -9.56
CA TYR A 125 -0.43 -15.26 -10.47
C TYR A 125 -0.96 -15.20 -11.89
N SER A 126 -0.12 -14.78 -12.83
CA SER A 126 -0.47 -14.79 -14.24
C SER A 126 -0.51 -16.21 -14.76
N VAL A 127 -1.69 -16.66 -15.20
CA VAL A 127 -1.83 -17.95 -15.91
C VAL A 127 -1.20 -17.88 -17.31
N ALA A 128 -1.23 -16.70 -17.95
CA ALA A 128 -0.64 -16.48 -19.27
C ALA A 128 0.90 -16.42 -19.23
N PHE A 129 1.47 -15.98 -18.11
CA PHE A 129 2.92 -15.82 -17.92
C PHE A 129 3.35 -16.40 -16.56
N PRO A 130 3.31 -17.73 -16.37
CA PRO A 130 3.53 -18.37 -15.08
C PRO A 130 4.95 -18.17 -14.53
N SER A 131 5.94 -17.91 -15.39
CA SER A 131 7.32 -17.63 -14.98
C SER A 131 7.57 -16.17 -14.56
N LEU A 132 6.60 -15.26 -14.73
CA LEU A 132 6.79 -13.81 -14.52
C LEU A 132 7.26 -13.47 -13.09
N LEU A 133 6.77 -14.21 -12.09
CA LEU A 133 7.10 -13.99 -10.67
C LEU A 133 8.21 -14.93 -10.16
N GLY A 134 8.73 -15.82 -11.02
CA GLY A 134 9.80 -16.77 -10.65
C GLY A 134 9.35 -17.92 -9.73
N SER A 135 8.04 -18.13 -9.60
CA SER A 135 7.43 -19.12 -8.71
C SER A 135 6.13 -19.66 -9.33
N ILE A 136 5.66 -20.81 -8.86
CA ILE A 136 4.43 -21.44 -9.33
C ILE A 136 3.49 -21.74 -8.16
N LEU A 137 2.18 -21.68 -8.40
CA LEU A 137 1.19 -22.16 -7.44
C LEU A 137 1.02 -23.67 -7.62
N VAL A 138 1.25 -24.40 -6.54
CA VAL A 138 1.06 -25.86 -6.49
C VAL A 138 -0.01 -26.17 -5.47
N LYS A 139 -0.96 -27.03 -5.85
CA LYS A 139 -1.93 -27.57 -4.91
C LYS A 139 -1.19 -28.63 -4.08
N PHE A 140 -1.36 -28.63 -2.76
CA PHE A 140 -0.70 -29.61 -1.89
C PHE A 140 -1.68 -30.18 -0.87
N ASP A 141 -1.37 -31.36 -0.35
CA ASP A 141 -2.10 -32.00 0.73
C ASP A 141 -1.67 -31.39 2.08
N PRO A 142 -2.59 -30.83 2.89
CA PRO A 142 -2.24 -30.10 4.10
C PRO A 142 -1.69 -30.97 5.23
N ASP A 143 -1.94 -32.29 5.21
CA ASP A 143 -1.48 -33.21 6.25
C ASP A 143 -0.06 -33.72 5.94
N THR A 144 0.23 -34.00 4.67
CA THR A 144 1.52 -34.55 4.22
C THR A 144 2.50 -33.50 3.69
N MET A 145 2.02 -32.30 3.34
CA MET A 145 2.77 -31.25 2.66
C MET A 145 3.30 -31.64 1.26
N GLU A 146 2.81 -32.74 0.68
CA GLU A 146 3.20 -33.19 -0.66
C GLU A 146 2.34 -32.53 -1.75
N PRO A 147 2.92 -32.26 -2.93
CA PRO A 147 2.18 -31.70 -4.05
C PRO A 147 1.14 -32.71 -4.60
N LEU A 148 -0.04 -32.20 -4.97
CA LEU A 148 -1.14 -32.94 -5.59
C LEU A 148 -1.11 -32.86 -7.12
#